data_AF-A0A0W1QGE2-F1
#
_entry.id   AF-A0A0W1QGE2-F1
#
_cell.length_a   1.000
_cell.length_b   1.000
_cell.length_c   1.000
_cell.angle_alpha   90.00
_cell.angle_beta   90.00
_cell.angle_gamma   90.00
#
_symmetry.space_group_name_H-M   'P 1'
#
loop_
_entity.id
_entity.type
_entity.pdbx_description
1 polymer ?
#
loop_
_entity_poly.entity_id
_entity_poly.type
_entity_poly.pdbx_seq_one_letter_code
_entity_poly.pdbx_strand_id
1 'polypeptide(L)'
;MNLSFNTLERLNDIITGDSKKSPYRSGYQLVNFFNQFGEEDLYGQGFPARPVYVREKLNRFNGTLAMKEVIHSAFDFIGEDGFNAEDVAYQFNKYLTRDGFRLILTDDYGWMDGNQEVRINPRLEIRPLGQVTLAPTSLISISHEAITEQINKANQKIQSGDYAGAITNAYTLVEHLLKLLLTETKTNFKETEGDIRSLYKALQPALNLDPTKLADPLKPVVGGFQSLISGVFEMANKRSDRHARQFNPARHHAKLTVNAAFALCEFLVESRDYQRAKSARSDDQEFT
;
A
#
# COMPACT_ATOMS: atom_id res chain seq x y z
N MET A 1 15.07 -0.37 3.06
CA MET A 1 14.97 -1.84 2.83
C MET A 1 16.32 -2.44 3.17
N ASN A 2 16.37 -3.54 3.94
CA ASN A 2 17.64 -4.17 4.34
C ASN A 2 17.73 -5.58 3.72
N LEU A 3 18.74 -5.79 2.88
CA LEU A 3 18.93 -7.00 2.08
C LEU A 3 20.05 -7.86 2.66
N SER A 4 19.91 -9.18 2.52
CA SER A 4 20.95 -10.12 2.90
C SER A 4 22.14 -10.07 1.93
N PHE A 5 23.31 -10.50 2.42
CA PHE A 5 24.52 -10.58 1.60
C PHE A 5 24.29 -11.33 0.28
N ASN A 6 23.57 -12.46 0.32
CA ASN A 6 23.29 -13.25 -0.87
C ASN A 6 22.47 -12.47 -1.90
N THR A 7 21.49 -11.67 -1.46
CA THR A 7 20.69 -10.83 -2.36
C THR A 7 21.53 -9.70 -2.94
N LEU A 8 22.41 -9.07 -2.12
CA LEU A 8 23.31 -8.01 -2.59
C LEU A 8 24.29 -8.52 -3.66
N GLU A 9 24.83 -9.74 -3.52
CA GLU A 9 25.72 -10.32 -4.55
C GLU A 9 24.97 -10.56 -5.86
N ARG A 10 23.71 -11.01 -5.82
CA ARG A 10 22.90 -11.16 -7.04
C ARG A 10 22.59 -9.81 -7.68
N LEU A 11 22.34 -8.79 -6.87
CA LEU A 11 22.12 -7.43 -7.38
C LEU A 11 23.41 -6.86 -7.99
N ASN A 12 24.58 -7.16 -7.42
CA ASN A 12 25.87 -6.78 -7.98
C ASN A 12 26.07 -7.35 -9.38
N ASP A 13 25.82 -8.66 -9.56
CA ASP A 13 25.91 -9.34 -10.85
C ASP A 13 24.98 -8.72 -11.92
N ILE A 14 23.82 -8.21 -11.49
CA ILE A 14 22.82 -7.57 -12.35
C ILE A 14 23.24 -6.15 -12.72
N ILE A 15 23.70 -5.35 -11.75
CA ILE A 15 24.13 -3.96 -12.00
C ILE A 15 25.37 -3.93 -12.90
N THR A 16 26.35 -4.81 -12.64
CA THR A 16 27.57 -4.91 -13.47
C THR A 16 27.32 -5.48 -14.86
N GLY A 17 26.32 -6.37 -14.99
CA GLY A 17 26.06 -7.15 -16.19
C GLY A 17 27.05 -8.32 -16.39
N ASP A 18 27.83 -8.68 -15.37
CA ASP A 18 28.87 -9.71 -15.49
C ASP A 18 28.29 -11.13 -15.68
N SER A 19 27.03 -11.34 -15.27
CA SER A 19 26.30 -12.59 -15.49
C SER A 19 25.82 -12.78 -16.94
N LYS A 20 25.94 -11.76 -17.80
CA LYS A 20 25.39 -11.69 -19.17
C LYS A 20 23.87 -11.83 -19.26
N LYS A 21 23.16 -11.73 -18.13
CA LYS A 21 21.70 -11.75 -18.08
C LYS A 21 21.09 -10.35 -18.06
N SER A 22 21.90 -9.34 -17.83
CA SER A 22 21.55 -7.92 -17.88
C SER A 22 22.61 -7.15 -18.68
N PRO A 23 22.28 -5.93 -19.15
CA PRO A 23 23.21 -5.10 -19.90
C PRO A 23 24.51 -4.85 -19.15
N TYR A 24 25.64 -4.97 -19.86
CA TYR A 24 26.96 -4.69 -19.33
C TYR A 24 27.13 -3.20 -19.03
N ARG A 25 27.62 -2.87 -17.83
CA ARG A 25 28.01 -1.49 -17.48
C ARG A 25 29.53 -1.39 -17.31
N SER A 26 30.14 -0.48 -18.06
CA SER A 26 31.54 -0.06 -17.88
C SER A 26 31.74 0.69 -16.56
N GLY A 27 32.99 0.84 -16.11
CA GLY A 27 33.27 1.56 -14.86
C GLY A 27 32.73 3.00 -14.83
N TYR A 28 32.81 3.71 -15.96
CA TYR A 28 32.20 5.03 -16.11
C TYR A 28 30.66 4.99 -15.99
N GLN A 29 30.00 4.01 -16.63
CA GLN A 29 28.54 3.85 -16.53
C GLN A 29 28.10 3.48 -15.11
N LEU A 30 28.92 2.73 -14.36
CA LEU A 30 28.64 2.40 -12.95
C LEU A 30 28.74 3.63 -12.05
N VAL A 31 29.72 4.50 -12.27
CA VAL A 31 29.82 5.79 -11.57
C VAL A 31 28.58 6.64 -11.86
N ASN A 32 28.21 6.81 -13.13
CA ASN A 32 27.01 7.56 -13.50
C ASN A 32 25.74 6.96 -12.87
N PHE A 33 25.64 5.62 -12.85
CA PHE A 33 24.52 4.91 -12.25
C PHE A 33 24.38 5.20 -10.75
N PHE A 34 25.45 5.26 -9.98
CA PHE A 34 25.34 5.55 -8.54
C PHE A 34 25.24 7.04 -8.23
N ASN A 35 25.80 7.91 -9.06
CA ASN A 35 25.71 9.36 -8.87
C ASN A 35 24.26 9.87 -8.95
N GLN A 36 23.36 9.20 -9.67
CA GLN A 36 21.93 9.54 -9.67
C GLN A 36 21.25 9.36 -8.30
N PHE A 37 21.89 8.65 -7.36
CA PHE A 37 21.40 8.41 -6.01
C PHE A 37 22.14 9.22 -4.93
N GLY A 38 22.88 10.25 -5.33
CA GLY A 38 23.58 11.17 -4.42
C GLY A 38 25.05 10.82 -4.14
N GLU A 39 25.66 9.93 -4.92
CA GLU A 39 27.12 9.80 -4.95
C GLU A 39 27.74 10.88 -5.84
N GLU A 40 29.00 11.22 -5.59
CA GLU A 40 29.75 12.24 -6.34
C GLU A 40 31.09 11.66 -6.83
N ASP A 41 31.11 10.36 -7.17
CA ASP A 41 32.34 9.70 -7.57
C ASP A 41 32.79 10.14 -8.97
N LEU A 42 34.09 10.02 -9.22
CA LEU A 42 34.72 10.25 -10.52
C LEU A 42 35.38 8.98 -11.02
N TYR A 43 35.21 8.69 -12.32
CA TYR A 43 35.90 7.58 -12.98
C TYR A 43 37.30 8.01 -13.44
N GLY A 44 38.34 7.24 -13.15
CA GLY A 44 39.72 7.60 -13.49
C GLY A 44 40.77 6.53 -13.17
N GLN A 45 42.04 6.91 -13.22
CA GLN A 45 43.17 6.02 -12.93
C GLN A 45 43.09 5.50 -11.49
N GLY A 46 43.28 4.20 -11.30
CA GLY A 46 43.15 3.54 -9.99
C GLY A 46 41.71 3.16 -9.61
N PHE A 47 40.76 3.30 -10.53
CA PHE A 47 39.38 2.86 -10.30
C PHE A 47 39.35 1.36 -9.94
N PRO A 48 38.63 0.97 -8.86
CA PRO A 48 38.57 -0.42 -8.42
C PRO A 48 37.92 -1.33 -9.46
N ALA A 49 38.08 -2.64 -9.30
CA ALA A 49 37.36 -3.61 -10.12
C ALA A 49 35.84 -3.37 -10.01
N ARG A 50 35.12 -3.46 -11.15
CA ARG A 50 33.69 -3.12 -11.23
C ARG A 50 32.82 -3.82 -10.15
N PRO A 51 32.93 -5.14 -9.92
CA PRO A 51 32.15 -5.78 -8.86
C PRO A 51 32.52 -5.31 -7.45
N VAL A 52 33.77 -4.88 -7.23
CA VAL A 52 34.22 -4.35 -5.94
C VAL A 52 33.59 -2.99 -5.68
N TYR A 53 33.62 -2.11 -6.68
CA TYR A 53 32.95 -0.80 -6.63
C TYR A 53 31.45 -0.94 -6.33
N VAL A 54 30.75 -1.77 -7.11
CA VAL A 54 29.30 -1.98 -6.94
C VAL A 54 28.98 -2.55 -5.56
N ARG A 55 29.78 -3.51 -5.06
CA ARG A 55 29.58 -4.08 -3.71
C ARG A 55 29.69 -3.03 -2.62
N GLU A 56 30.71 -2.16 -2.70
CA GLU A 56 30.91 -1.07 -1.75
C GLU A 56 29.68 -0.16 -1.71
N LYS A 57 29.19 0.26 -2.88
CA LYS A 57 27.99 1.13 -2.97
C LYS A 57 26.74 0.43 -2.48
N LEU A 58 26.52 -0.82 -2.87
CA LEU A 58 25.37 -1.60 -2.41
C LEU A 58 25.36 -1.74 -0.88
N ASN A 59 26.52 -1.96 -0.24
CA ASN A 59 26.61 -2.00 1.22
C ASN A 59 26.27 -0.65 1.86
N ARG A 60 26.73 0.47 1.27
CA ARG A 60 26.40 1.82 1.75
C ARG A 60 24.91 2.14 1.64
N PHE A 61 24.28 1.78 0.53
CA PHE A 61 22.84 2.02 0.34
C PHE A 61 21.98 1.06 1.15
N ASN A 62 22.50 -0.10 1.58
CA ASN A 62 21.69 -1.10 2.25
C ASN A 62 21.09 -0.56 3.57
N GLY A 63 19.79 -0.76 3.76
CA GLY A 63 19.05 -0.19 4.90
C GLY A 63 18.54 1.24 4.68
N THR A 64 19.02 1.98 3.67
CA THR A 64 18.56 3.35 3.36
C THR A 64 17.24 3.35 2.58
N LEU A 65 16.66 4.55 2.39
CA LEU A 65 15.50 4.77 1.51
C LEU A 65 15.87 4.64 0.02
N ALA A 66 17.09 5.02 -0.35
CA ALA A 66 17.56 5.02 -1.74
C ALA A 66 17.78 3.60 -2.32
N MET A 67 17.94 2.57 -1.47
CA MET A 67 18.12 1.18 -1.92
C MET A 67 16.98 0.67 -2.82
N LYS A 68 15.75 1.18 -2.62
CA LYS A 68 14.62 0.82 -3.48
C LYS A 68 14.85 1.32 -4.91
N GLU A 69 15.24 2.58 -5.05
CA GLU A 69 15.50 3.23 -6.33
C GLU A 69 16.70 2.60 -7.05
N VAL A 70 17.74 2.23 -6.30
CA VAL A 70 18.90 1.47 -6.83
C VAL A 70 18.44 0.18 -7.50
N ILE A 71 17.56 -0.60 -6.86
CA ILE A 71 17.04 -1.83 -7.47
C ILE A 71 16.14 -1.50 -8.66
N HIS A 72 15.27 -0.49 -8.57
CA HIS A 72 14.44 -0.08 -9.70
C HIS A 72 15.28 0.22 -10.95
N SER A 73 16.29 1.09 -10.84
CA SER A 73 17.16 1.40 -11.97
C SER A 73 18.04 0.22 -12.41
N ALA A 74 18.37 -0.71 -11.53
CA ALA A 74 19.11 -1.92 -11.91
C ALA A 74 18.31 -2.82 -12.87
N PHE A 75 16.98 -2.75 -12.80
CA PHE A 75 16.03 -3.52 -13.63
C PHE A 75 15.42 -2.70 -14.77
N ASP A 76 15.88 -1.47 -14.98
CA ASP A 76 15.43 -0.59 -16.06
C ASP A 76 16.10 -0.95 -17.39
N PHE A 77 15.73 -2.13 -17.90
CA PHE A 77 16.18 -2.67 -19.20
C PHE A 77 15.09 -3.53 -19.86
N ILE A 78 13.82 -3.29 -19.53
CA ILE A 78 12.68 -3.95 -20.19
C ILE A 78 12.64 -3.50 -21.65
N GLY A 79 12.60 -4.47 -22.57
CA GLY A 79 12.59 -4.20 -24.01
C GLY A 79 13.98 -3.99 -24.62
N GLU A 80 15.07 -4.08 -23.85
CA GLU A 80 16.42 -4.09 -24.42
C GLU A 80 16.70 -5.40 -25.18
N ASP A 81 17.19 -5.26 -26.41
CA ASP A 81 17.50 -6.40 -27.29
C ASP A 81 18.51 -7.36 -26.65
N GLY A 82 18.17 -8.66 -26.67
CA GLY A 82 19.03 -9.72 -26.15
C GLY A 82 18.92 -9.95 -24.64
N PHE A 83 18.09 -9.19 -23.92
CA PHE A 83 17.85 -9.37 -22.49
C PHE A 83 16.37 -9.58 -22.17
N ASN A 84 16.10 -10.24 -21.05
CA ASN A 84 14.74 -10.42 -20.54
C ASN A 84 14.69 -10.03 -19.05
N ALA A 85 14.37 -8.76 -18.79
CA ALA A 85 14.29 -8.23 -17.43
C ALA A 85 13.28 -8.99 -16.55
N GLU A 86 12.19 -9.50 -17.14
CA GLU A 86 11.17 -10.26 -16.41
C GLU A 86 11.72 -11.61 -15.90
N ASP A 87 12.47 -12.35 -16.72
CA ASP A 87 13.14 -13.58 -16.26
C ASP A 87 14.21 -13.26 -15.21
N VAL A 88 15.02 -12.22 -15.42
CA VAL A 88 16.03 -11.81 -14.42
C VAL A 88 15.35 -11.47 -13.09
N ALA A 89 14.23 -10.76 -13.10
CA ALA A 89 13.46 -10.43 -11.91
C ALA A 89 12.87 -11.68 -11.25
N TYR A 90 12.35 -12.63 -12.03
CA TYR A 90 11.88 -13.92 -11.53
C TYR A 90 13.01 -14.70 -10.83
N GLN A 91 14.22 -14.74 -11.40
CA GLN A 91 15.37 -15.39 -10.75
C GLN A 91 15.83 -14.64 -9.50
N PHE A 92 15.88 -13.30 -9.55
CA PHE A 92 16.27 -12.46 -8.42
C PHE A 92 15.29 -12.59 -7.24
N ASN A 93 14.00 -12.74 -7.54
CA ASN A 93 12.96 -12.99 -6.53
C ASN A 93 13.23 -14.22 -5.68
N LYS A 94 13.93 -15.25 -6.17
CA LYS A 94 14.32 -16.43 -5.35
C LYS A 94 15.18 -16.06 -4.14
N TYR A 95 15.82 -14.89 -4.17
CA TYR A 95 16.64 -14.33 -3.09
C TYR A 95 15.91 -13.20 -2.38
N LEU A 96 15.41 -12.22 -3.15
CA LEU A 96 14.73 -11.04 -2.63
C LEU A 96 13.51 -11.43 -1.74
N THR A 97 12.86 -12.55 -2.06
CA THR A 97 11.73 -13.06 -1.26
C THR A 97 12.10 -13.43 0.17
N ARG A 98 13.33 -13.91 0.39
CA ARG A 98 13.84 -14.26 1.73
C ARG A 98 14.08 -13.02 2.58
N ASP A 99 14.33 -11.89 1.93
CA ASP A 99 14.49 -10.59 2.58
C ASP A 99 13.15 -9.86 2.76
N GLY A 100 12.03 -10.52 2.41
CA GLY A 100 10.69 -10.00 2.62
C GLY A 100 10.21 -9.06 1.52
N PHE A 101 10.74 -9.16 0.29
CA PHE A 101 10.33 -8.34 -0.86
C PHE A 101 10.22 -9.18 -2.15
N ARG A 102 9.50 -8.67 -3.15
CA ARG A 102 9.47 -9.23 -4.51
C ARG A 102 9.43 -8.10 -5.52
N LEU A 103 10.03 -8.30 -6.68
CA LEU A 103 9.75 -7.53 -7.88
C LEU A 103 8.50 -8.10 -8.53
N ILE A 104 7.55 -7.23 -8.86
CA ILE A 104 6.41 -7.56 -9.71
C ILE A 104 6.48 -6.70 -10.96
N LEU A 105 6.02 -7.26 -12.06
CA LEU A 105 5.83 -6.53 -13.29
C LEU A 105 4.52 -5.73 -13.18
N THR A 106 4.60 -4.44 -13.47
CA THR A 106 3.49 -3.50 -13.50
C THR A 106 3.54 -2.77 -14.84
N ASP A 107 2.38 -2.47 -15.41
CA ASP A 107 2.20 -1.63 -16.60
C ASP A 107 1.07 -0.64 -16.34
N ASP A 108 1.00 0.39 -17.17
CA ASP A 108 -0.15 1.28 -17.22
C ASP A 108 -1.18 0.68 -18.21
N TYR A 109 -2.47 0.96 -17.99
CA TYR A 109 -3.55 0.43 -18.84
C TYR A 109 -3.30 0.74 -20.32
N GLY A 110 -3.23 -0.32 -21.11
CA GLY A 110 -2.95 -0.28 -22.54
C GLY A 110 -4.17 -0.18 -23.44
N TRP A 111 -3.95 -0.38 -24.73
CA TRP A 111 -5.01 -0.59 -25.73
C TRP A 111 -4.90 -1.99 -26.33
N MET A 112 -5.96 -2.43 -27.00
CA MET A 112 -5.95 -3.69 -27.76
C MET A 112 -5.51 -3.42 -29.20
N ASP A 113 -4.52 -4.14 -29.69
CA ASP A 113 -4.19 -4.25 -31.11
C ASP A 113 -4.65 -5.63 -31.62
N GLY A 114 -5.85 -5.66 -32.20
CA GLY A 114 -6.55 -6.90 -32.50
C GLY A 114 -6.83 -7.71 -31.22
N ASN A 115 -6.22 -8.90 -31.11
CA ASN A 115 -6.32 -9.78 -29.94
C ASN A 115 -5.12 -9.68 -28.99
N GLN A 116 -4.19 -8.77 -29.24
CA GLN A 116 -3.01 -8.55 -28.40
C GLN A 116 -3.21 -7.31 -27.54
N GLU A 117 -2.99 -7.46 -26.24
CA GLU A 117 -2.94 -6.32 -25.32
C GLU A 117 -1.59 -5.62 -25.47
N VAL A 118 -1.62 -4.35 -25.86
CA VAL A 118 -0.43 -3.51 -25.98
C VAL A 118 -0.17 -2.84 -24.63
N ARG A 119 0.91 -3.24 -23.98
CA ARG A 119 1.30 -2.76 -22.64
C ARG A 119 1.94 -1.38 -22.73
N ILE A 120 1.58 -0.47 -21.82
CA ILE A 120 2.19 0.87 -21.73
C ILE A 120 3.10 0.91 -20.51
N ASN A 121 4.31 1.45 -20.69
CA ASN A 121 5.30 1.68 -19.62
C ASN A 121 5.51 0.48 -18.67
N PRO A 122 5.83 -0.73 -19.21
CA PRO A 122 6.13 -1.87 -18.37
C PRO A 122 7.35 -1.56 -17.49
N ARG A 123 7.21 -1.81 -16.18
CA ARG A 123 8.23 -1.54 -15.16
C ARG A 123 8.20 -2.61 -14.07
N LEU A 124 9.34 -2.84 -13.44
CA LEU A 124 9.45 -3.76 -12.31
C LEU A 124 9.39 -3.00 -10.98
N GLU A 125 8.37 -3.30 -10.18
CA GLU A 125 8.13 -2.64 -8.90
C GLU A 125 8.45 -3.57 -7.71
N ILE A 126 9.23 -3.06 -6.75
CA ILE A 126 9.46 -3.75 -5.48
C ILE A 126 8.20 -3.66 -4.61
N ARG A 127 7.72 -4.82 -4.17
CA ARG A 127 6.62 -4.98 -3.22
C ARG A 127 7.09 -5.81 -2.02
N PRO A 128 6.79 -5.40 -0.78
CA PRO A 128 7.09 -6.24 0.38
C PRO A 128 6.26 -7.54 0.35
N LEU A 129 6.90 -8.66 0.65
CA LEU A 129 6.25 -9.94 0.91
C LEU A 129 5.72 -9.95 2.33
N GLY A 130 4.47 -9.56 2.43
CA GLY A 130 3.79 -9.41 3.70
C GLY A 130 2.88 -8.20 3.69
N GLN A 131 2.02 -8.07 2.68
CA GLN A 131 0.99 -7.04 2.65
C GLN A 131 -0.27 -7.58 1.96
N VAL A 132 -1.22 -8.00 2.78
CA VAL A 132 -2.62 -7.62 2.56
C VAL A 132 -3.10 -7.04 3.87
N THR A 133 -2.99 -5.72 3.99
CA THR A 133 -4.22 -4.99 4.29
C THR A 133 -4.93 -4.85 2.96
N LEU A 134 -6.27 -4.95 2.94
CA LEU A 134 -7.03 -4.72 1.70
C LEU A 134 -6.48 -3.44 1.07
N ALA A 135 -6.05 -3.49 -0.19
CA ALA A 135 -5.78 -2.28 -0.96
C ALA A 135 -7.15 -1.64 -1.12
N PRO A 136 -7.48 -0.61 -0.33
CA PRO A 136 -8.83 -0.13 -0.29
C PRO A 136 -8.94 0.90 -1.40
N THR A 137 -9.07 0.39 -2.62
CA THR A 137 -9.00 1.15 -3.88
C THR A 137 -10.08 2.23 -3.90
N SER A 138 -11.27 1.90 -3.39
CA SER A 138 -12.38 2.84 -3.26
C SER A 138 -12.07 3.94 -2.23
N LEU A 139 -11.47 3.61 -1.08
CA LEU A 139 -11.04 4.62 -0.11
C LEU A 139 -9.96 5.57 -0.63
N ILE A 140 -9.02 5.06 -1.43
CA ILE A 140 -7.95 5.87 -2.02
C ILE A 140 -8.53 6.87 -3.03
N SER A 141 -9.59 6.50 -3.77
CA SER A 141 -10.25 7.35 -4.77
C SER A 141 -11.02 8.55 -4.18
N ILE A 142 -11.33 8.56 -2.88
CA ILE A 142 -12.00 9.71 -2.23
C ILE A 142 -11.10 10.97 -2.20
N SER A 143 -9.80 10.87 -2.54
CA SER A 143 -8.85 11.99 -2.66
C SER A 143 -8.79 12.93 -1.46
N HIS A 144 -9.12 12.43 -0.26
CA HIS A 144 -8.99 13.19 0.98
C HIS A 144 -7.65 12.87 1.63
N GLU A 145 -6.74 13.86 1.66
CA GLU A 145 -5.37 13.70 2.17
C GLU A 145 -5.34 13.03 3.55
N ALA A 146 -6.23 13.44 4.46
CA ALA A 146 -6.31 12.87 5.80
C ALA A 146 -6.66 11.37 5.85
N ILE A 147 -7.42 10.83 4.87
CA ILE A 147 -7.79 9.40 4.78
C ILE A 147 -6.56 8.59 4.33
N THR A 148 -5.93 9.01 3.25
CA THR A 148 -4.70 8.39 2.72
C THR A 148 -3.58 8.42 3.75
N GLU A 149 -3.44 9.52 4.50
CA GLU A 149 -2.48 9.65 5.58
C GLU A 149 -2.71 8.60 6.68
N GLN A 150 -3.95 8.39 7.13
CA GLN A 150 -4.25 7.40 8.17
C GLN A 150 -3.98 5.96 7.70
N ILE A 151 -4.30 5.64 6.44
CA ILE A 151 -3.99 4.33 5.83
C ILE A 151 -2.47 4.09 5.84
N ASN A 152 -1.70 5.07 5.38
CA ASN A 152 -0.24 4.97 5.34
C ASN A 152 0.35 4.83 6.74
N LYS A 153 -0.09 5.65 7.70
CA LYS A 153 0.35 5.58 9.11
C LYS A 153 0.01 4.24 9.75
N ALA A 154 -1.21 3.73 9.56
CA ALA A 154 -1.61 2.43 10.11
C ALA A 154 -0.73 1.29 9.56
N ASN A 155 -0.49 1.28 8.25
CA ASN A 155 0.38 0.29 7.59
C ASN A 155 1.84 0.39 8.05
N GLN A 156 2.40 1.59 8.11
CA GLN A 156 3.77 1.82 8.61
C GLN A 156 3.93 1.33 10.05
N LYS A 157 2.94 1.59 10.92
CA LYS A 157 2.97 1.17 12.32
C LYS A 157 2.83 -0.33 12.53
N ILE A 158 2.07 -1.02 11.67
CA ILE A 158 2.08 -2.49 11.64
C ILE A 158 3.49 -3.01 11.31
N GLN A 159 4.20 -2.36 10.37
CA GLN A 159 5.53 -2.78 9.95
C GLN A 159 6.59 -2.48 11.01
N SER A 160 6.50 -1.34 11.69
CA SER A 160 7.46 -0.93 12.73
C SER A 160 7.22 -1.58 14.10
N GLY A 161 6.11 -2.30 14.27
CA GLY A 161 5.76 -2.97 15.52
C GLY A 161 4.98 -2.09 16.52
N ASP A 162 4.61 -0.87 16.15
CA ASP A 162 3.69 -0.01 16.92
C ASP A 162 2.22 -0.43 16.71
N TYR A 163 1.89 -1.62 17.21
CA TYR A 163 0.57 -2.23 17.03
C TYR A 163 -0.57 -1.41 17.64
N ALA A 164 -0.32 -0.80 18.80
CA ALA A 164 -1.29 0.07 19.45
C ALA A 164 -1.52 1.34 18.64
N GLY A 165 -0.45 1.97 18.15
CA GLY A 165 -0.57 3.14 17.29
C GLY A 165 -1.24 2.82 15.95
N ALA A 166 -1.04 1.62 15.39
CA ALA A 166 -1.74 1.19 14.18
C ALA A 166 -3.26 1.13 14.39
N ILE A 167 -3.71 0.60 15.54
CA ILE A 167 -5.13 0.58 15.92
C ILE A 167 -5.68 2.00 16.11
N THR A 168 -4.91 2.89 16.74
CA THR A 168 -5.29 4.31 16.85
C THR A 168 -5.49 4.94 15.46
N ASN A 169 -4.58 4.70 14.51
CA ASN A 169 -4.75 5.23 13.16
C ASN A 169 -5.95 4.62 12.41
N ALA A 170 -6.26 3.34 12.64
CA ALA A 170 -7.49 2.74 12.11
C ALA A 170 -8.75 3.36 12.70
N TYR A 171 -8.78 3.66 14.00
CA TYR A 171 -9.87 4.40 14.63
C TYR A 171 -10.05 5.79 14.00
N THR A 172 -8.96 6.56 13.90
CA THR A 172 -8.99 7.91 13.31
C THR A 172 -9.45 7.89 11.86
N LEU A 173 -9.05 6.86 11.08
CA LEU A 173 -9.55 6.64 9.73
C LEU A 173 -11.07 6.47 9.70
N VAL A 174 -11.61 5.56 10.53
CA VAL A 174 -13.05 5.31 10.61
C VAL A 174 -13.79 6.57 11.03
N GLU A 175 -13.30 7.28 12.04
CA GLU A 175 -13.90 8.54 12.51
C GLU A 175 -13.93 9.60 11.41
N HIS A 176 -12.79 9.87 10.77
CA HIS A 176 -12.71 10.87 9.70
C HIS A 176 -13.63 10.53 8.53
N LEU A 177 -13.65 9.26 8.10
CA LEU A 177 -14.52 8.84 7.01
C LEU A 177 -16.00 8.99 7.38
N LEU A 178 -16.40 8.57 8.59
CA LEU A 178 -17.80 8.69 9.01
C LEU A 178 -18.24 10.16 9.05
N LYS A 179 -17.41 11.06 9.58
CA LYS A 179 -17.70 12.51 9.59
C LYS A 179 -17.78 13.07 8.16
N LEU A 180 -16.87 12.68 7.28
CA LEU A 180 -16.90 13.06 5.86
C LEU A 180 -18.23 12.63 5.22
N LEU A 181 -18.60 11.35 5.37
CA LEU A 181 -19.83 10.81 4.77
C LEU A 181 -21.08 11.45 5.36
N LEU A 182 -21.15 11.69 6.66
CA LEU A 182 -22.27 12.40 7.30
C LEU A 182 -22.43 13.82 6.75
N THR A 183 -21.33 14.53 6.52
CA THR A 183 -21.34 15.85 5.88
C THR A 183 -21.83 15.76 4.44
N GLU A 184 -21.34 14.79 3.65
CA GLU A 184 -21.79 14.58 2.27
C GLU A 184 -23.28 14.23 2.17
N THR A 185 -23.79 13.42 3.11
CA THR A 185 -25.20 13.03 3.17
C THR A 185 -26.07 14.06 3.89
N LYS A 186 -25.52 15.24 4.24
CA LYS A 186 -26.21 16.33 4.97
C LYS A 186 -26.92 15.83 6.24
N THR A 187 -26.32 14.84 6.91
CA THR A 187 -26.86 14.24 8.12
C THR A 187 -26.29 14.97 9.33
N ASN A 188 -27.16 15.44 10.23
CA ASN A 188 -26.72 16.22 11.39
C ASN A 188 -25.93 15.34 12.38
N PHE A 189 -24.75 15.82 12.77
CA PHE A 189 -23.93 15.26 13.86
C PHE A 189 -23.19 16.38 14.59
N LYS A 190 -22.60 16.08 15.75
CA LYS A 190 -21.74 17.04 16.46
C LYS A 190 -20.31 16.86 15.95
N GLU A 191 -19.66 17.94 15.51
CA GLU A 191 -18.25 17.87 15.07
C GLU A 191 -17.31 17.35 16.17
N THR A 192 -17.64 17.63 17.43
CA THR A 192 -16.93 17.14 18.61
C THR A 192 -17.26 15.70 18.99
N GLU A 193 -18.18 15.03 18.28
CA GLU A 193 -18.48 13.62 18.51
C GLU A 193 -17.27 12.77 18.15
N GLY A 194 -16.74 12.07 19.14
CA GLY A 194 -15.63 11.15 18.97
C GLY A 194 -16.11 9.70 18.83
N ASP A 195 -17.32 9.36 19.27
CA ASP A 195 -17.79 7.98 19.29
C ASP A 195 -18.18 7.47 17.90
N ILE A 196 -17.29 6.70 17.28
CA ILE A 196 -17.50 6.08 15.97
C ILE A 196 -18.75 5.18 15.92
N ARG A 197 -19.23 4.64 17.04
CA ARG A 197 -20.48 3.87 17.11
C ARG A 197 -21.68 4.78 16.88
N SER A 198 -21.68 5.95 17.52
CA SER A 198 -22.71 6.97 17.37
C SER A 198 -22.72 7.54 15.95
N LEU A 199 -21.55 7.87 15.40
CA LEU A 199 -21.41 8.37 14.03
C LEU A 199 -21.90 7.36 13.00
N TYR A 200 -21.54 6.07 13.13
CA TYR A 200 -22.01 5.04 12.23
C TYR A 200 -23.53 4.86 12.28
N LYS A 201 -24.10 4.81 13.50
CA LYS A 201 -25.55 4.70 13.67
C LYS A 201 -26.30 5.86 13.01
N ALA A 202 -25.75 7.07 13.06
CA ALA A 202 -26.33 8.23 12.40
C ALA A 202 -26.26 8.13 10.86
N LEU A 203 -25.20 7.51 10.32
CA LEU A 203 -24.99 7.38 8.87
C LEU A 203 -25.87 6.29 8.22
N GLN A 204 -26.19 5.22 8.95
CA GLN A 204 -26.89 4.04 8.40
C GLN A 204 -28.15 4.36 7.57
N PRO A 205 -29.06 5.26 8.01
CA PRO A 205 -30.26 5.59 7.23
C PRO A 205 -29.95 6.21 5.87
N ALA A 206 -28.95 7.11 5.80
CA ALA A 206 -28.60 7.81 4.57
C ALA A 206 -28.02 6.88 3.50
N LEU A 207 -27.37 5.79 3.91
CA LEU A 207 -26.80 4.78 3.01
C LEU A 207 -27.71 3.56 2.78
N ASN A 208 -28.93 3.59 3.33
CA ASN A 208 -29.88 2.46 3.33
C ASN A 208 -29.27 1.17 3.94
N LEU A 209 -28.52 1.32 5.02
CA LEU A 209 -27.83 0.22 5.74
C LEU A 209 -28.57 -0.21 7.01
N ASP A 210 -29.88 0.05 7.09
CA ASP A 210 -30.73 -0.46 8.16
C ASP A 210 -30.85 -1.99 8.01
N PRO A 211 -30.34 -2.79 8.97
CA PRO A 211 -30.37 -4.26 8.85
C PRO A 211 -31.78 -4.83 8.71
N THR A 212 -32.83 -4.13 9.15
CA THR A 212 -34.21 -4.59 8.99
C THR A 212 -34.71 -4.51 7.55
N LYS A 213 -34.10 -3.64 6.73
CA LYS A 213 -34.47 -3.36 5.34
C LYS A 213 -33.58 -4.06 4.31
N LEU A 214 -32.54 -4.74 4.76
CA LEU A 214 -31.62 -5.49 3.89
C LEU A 214 -32.19 -6.86 3.50
N ALA A 215 -31.69 -7.42 2.40
CA ALA A 215 -31.94 -8.81 2.05
C ALA A 215 -31.38 -9.75 3.14
N ASP A 216 -32.09 -10.85 3.44
CA ASP A 216 -31.76 -11.74 4.56
C ASP A 216 -30.29 -12.22 4.60
N PRO A 217 -29.63 -12.56 3.47
CA PRO A 217 -28.21 -12.94 3.50
C PRO A 217 -27.25 -11.82 3.91
N LEU A 218 -27.63 -10.55 3.71
CA LEU A 218 -26.80 -9.39 4.02
C LEU A 218 -26.95 -8.91 5.47
N LYS A 219 -28.09 -9.20 6.11
CA LYS A 219 -28.37 -8.81 7.49
C LYS A 219 -27.27 -9.20 8.48
N PRO A 220 -26.79 -10.46 8.54
CA PRO A 220 -25.74 -10.84 9.49
C PRO A 220 -24.39 -10.17 9.16
N VAL A 221 -24.10 -9.94 7.87
CA VAL A 221 -22.84 -9.32 7.44
C VAL A 221 -22.80 -7.84 7.85
N VAL A 222 -23.84 -7.07 7.50
CA VAL A 222 -23.93 -5.65 7.85
C VAL A 222 -24.13 -5.45 9.35
N GLY A 223 -24.91 -6.32 10.01
CA GLY A 223 -25.03 -6.31 11.47
C GLY A 223 -23.69 -6.57 12.16
N GLY A 224 -22.85 -7.45 11.61
CA GLY A 224 -21.49 -7.71 12.10
C GLY A 224 -20.60 -6.47 12.13
N PHE A 225 -20.81 -5.50 11.24
CA PHE A 225 -20.07 -4.24 11.27
C PHE A 225 -20.34 -3.40 12.53
N GLN A 226 -21.54 -3.46 13.12
CA GLN A 226 -21.81 -2.78 14.40
C GLN A 226 -20.95 -3.35 15.53
N SER A 227 -20.80 -4.68 15.58
CA SER A 227 -19.91 -5.35 16.52
C SER A 227 -18.44 -5.01 16.26
N LEU A 228 -18.03 -4.95 14.98
CA LEU A 228 -16.67 -4.57 14.61
C LEU A 228 -16.34 -3.14 15.03
N ILE A 229 -17.19 -2.16 14.71
CA ILE A 229 -17.01 -0.75 15.12
C ILE A 229 -16.90 -0.63 16.64
N SER A 230 -17.76 -1.34 17.36
CA SER A 230 -17.67 -1.37 18.83
C SER A 230 -16.33 -1.94 19.31
N GLY A 231 -15.86 -3.02 18.68
CA GLY A 231 -14.54 -3.59 18.96
C GLY A 231 -13.40 -2.61 18.67
N VAL A 232 -13.41 -1.94 17.52
CA VAL A 232 -12.40 -0.90 17.17
C VAL A 232 -12.40 0.23 18.20
N PHE A 233 -13.58 0.72 18.59
CA PHE A 233 -13.74 1.77 19.60
C PHE A 233 -13.13 1.36 20.94
N GLU A 234 -13.47 0.17 21.45
CA GLU A 234 -12.96 -0.33 22.72
C GLU A 234 -11.44 -0.58 22.67
N MET A 235 -10.92 -1.09 21.55
CA MET A 235 -9.48 -1.34 21.38
C MET A 235 -8.68 -0.04 21.32
N ALA A 236 -9.23 1.04 20.76
CA ALA A 236 -8.59 2.35 20.76
C ALA A 236 -8.70 3.06 22.12
N ASN A 237 -9.84 2.96 22.81
CA ASN A 237 -10.13 3.70 24.04
C ASN A 237 -9.63 3.05 25.33
N LYS A 238 -9.26 1.76 25.33
CA LYS A 238 -8.55 1.12 26.46
C LYS A 238 -7.15 1.71 26.75
N ARG A 239 -6.74 2.79 26.05
CA ARG A 239 -5.63 3.68 26.41
C ARG A 239 -6.00 4.83 27.35
N SER A 240 -7.26 5.25 27.40
CA SER A 240 -7.65 6.49 28.10
C SER A 240 -7.91 6.30 29.59
N ASP A 241 -8.06 5.06 30.06
CA ASP A 241 -8.32 4.75 31.45
C ASP A 241 -7.03 4.30 32.16
N ARG A 242 -6.52 5.14 33.06
CA ARG A 242 -5.30 4.89 33.87
C ARG A 242 -5.39 3.66 34.77
N HIS A 243 -6.58 3.06 34.93
CA HIS A 243 -6.80 1.91 35.81
C HIS A 243 -7.08 0.59 35.09
N ALA A 244 -7.28 0.60 33.77
CA ALA A 244 -7.45 -0.64 33.00
C ALA A 244 -6.05 -1.18 32.61
N ARG A 245 -5.70 -2.38 33.11
CA ARG A 245 -4.52 -3.14 32.69
C ARG A 245 -4.36 -3.05 31.17
N GLN A 246 -3.25 -2.46 30.72
CA GLN A 246 -2.90 -2.24 29.31
C GLN A 246 -3.08 -3.54 28.52
N PHE A 247 -4.17 -3.64 27.76
CA PHE A 247 -4.23 -4.61 26.68
C PHE A 247 -3.16 -4.20 25.67
N ASN A 248 -2.07 -4.96 25.61
CA ASN A 248 -1.00 -4.72 24.65
C ASN A 248 -1.27 -5.56 23.39
N PRO A 249 -1.74 -4.97 22.29
CA PRO A 249 -2.11 -5.72 21.09
C PRO A 249 -0.87 -6.34 20.46
N ALA A 250 -0.83 -7.67 20.38
CA ALA A 250 0.09 -8.38 19.50
C ALA A 250 -0.19 -8.09 18.01
N ARG A 251 0.78 -8.40 17.14
CA ARG A 251 0.72 -8.17 15.69
C ARG A 251 -0.58 -8.63 15.04
N HIS A 252 -1.04 -9.85 15.37
CA HIS A 252 -2.23 -10.42 14.74
C HIS A 252 -3.52 -9.69 15.16
N HIS A 253 -3.59 -9.19 16.41
CA HIS A 253 -4.71 -8.35 16.86
C HIS A 253 -4.76 -7.04 16.07
N ALA A 254 -3.63 -6.32 15.98
CA ALA A 254 -3.60 -5.07 15.21
C ALA A 254 -3.91 -5.27 13.73
N LYS A 255 -3.38 -6.33 13.11
CA LYS A 255 -3.70 -6.67 11.72
C LYS A 255 -5.19 -6.95 11.52
N LEU A 256 -5.83 -7.71 12.42
CA LEU A 256 -7.26 -7.99 12.35
C LEU A 256 -8.07 -6.69 12.42
N THR A 257 -7.78 -5.85 13.42
CA THR A 257 -8.49 -4.59 13.66
C THR A 257 -8.35 -3.61 12.50
N VAL A 258 -7.12 -3.41 11.99
CA VAL A 258 -6.84 -2.51 10.86
C VAL A 258 -7.52 -3.01 9.59
N ASN A 259 -7.46 -4.32 9.30
CA ASN A 259 -8.10 -4.90 8.12
C ASN A 259 -9.63 -4.79 8.19
N ALA A 260 -10.22 -5.03 9.36
CA ALA A 260 -11.66 -4.89 9.55
C ALA A 260 -12.11 -3.42 9.38
N ALA A 261 -11.33 -2.47 9.89
CA ALA A 261 -11.58 -1.05 9.70
C ALA A 261 -11.51 -0.67 8.20
N PHE A 262 -10.49 -1.15 7.46
CA PHE A 262 -10.38 -0.89 6.02
C PHE A 262 -11.55 -1.50 5.24
N ALA A 263 -11.92 -2.75 5.53
CA ALA A 263 -13.06 -3.40 4.87
C ALA A 263 -14.38 -2.65 5.10
N LEU A 264 -14.61 -2.21 6.35
CA LEU A 264 -15.76 -1.38 6.70
C LEU A 264 -15.76 -0.07 5.92
N CYS A 265 -14.64 0.65 5.95
CA CYS A 265 -14.50 1.93 5.31
C CYS A 265 -14.67 1.82 3.78
N GLU A 266 -14.09 0.80 3.13
CA GLU A 266 -14.27 0.50 1.70
C GLU A 266 -15.75 0.30 1.36
N PHE A 267 -16.42 -0.57 2.13
CA PHE A 267 -17.84 -0.86 1.96
C PHE A 267 -18.72 0.38 2.11
N LEU A 268 -18.41 1.28 3.04
CA LEU A 268 -19.14 2.53 3.24
C LEU A 268 -19.00 3.47 2.04
N VAL A 269 -17.82 3.55 1.45
CA VAL A 269 -17.56 4.35 0.24
C VAL A 269 -18.33 3.79 -0.94
N GLU A 270 -18.24 2.49 -1.18
CA GLU A 270 -18.97 1.84 -2.27
C GLU A 270 -20.49 1.95 -2.11
N SER A 271 -20.98 1.84 -0.86
CA SER A 271 -22.40 2.05 -0.55
C SER A 271 -22.84 3.48 -0.89
N ARG A 272 -22.01 4.48 -0.56
CA ARG A 272 -22.26 5.89 -0.90
C ARG A 272 -22.28 6.11 -2.41
N ASP A 273 -21.32 5.56 -3.13
CA ASP A 273 -21.24 5.67 -4.60
C ASP A 273 -22.45 5.02 -5.27
N TYR A 274 -22.87 3.85 -4.78
CA TYR A 274 -24.08 3.19 -5.23
C TYR A 274 -25.34 4.04 -5.02
N GLN A 275 -25.53 4.64 -3.83
CA GLN A 275 -26.68 5.52 -3.58
C GLN A 275 -26.67 6.75 -4.49
N ARG A 276 -25.51 7.38 -4.70
CA ARG A 276 -25.37 8.51 -5.64
C ARG A 276 -25.75 8.13 -7.06
N ALA A 277 -25.23 7.00 -7.56
CA ALA A 277 -25.54 6.51 -8.89
C ALA A 277 -27.02 6.15 -9.05
N LYS A 278 -27.66 5.63 -7.99
CA LYS A 278 -29.09 5.31 -7.98
C LYS A 278 -29.95 6.57 -8.03
N SER A 279 -29.63 7.61 -7.26
CA SER A 279 -30.36 8.88 -7.28
C SER A 279 -30.24 9.59 -8.63
N ALA A 280 -29.05 9.60 -9.24
CA ALA A 280 -28.88 10.19 -10.58
C ALA A 280 -29.77 9.53 -11.64
N ARG A 281 -29.95 8.20 -11.56
CA ARG A 281 -30.81 7.44 -12.48
C ARG A 281 -32.31 7.66 -12.25
N SER A 282 -32.75 7.95 -11.03
CA SER A 282 -34.15 8.28 -10.77
C SER A 282 -34.51 9.67 -11.28
N ASP A 283 -33.58 10.62 -11.18
CA ASP A 283 -33.79 11.99 -11.67
C ASP A 283 -33.93 12.01 -13.21
N ASP A 284 -33.14 11.22 -13.94
CA ASP A 284 -33.24 11.12 -15.41
C ASP A 284 -34.57 10.50 -15.90
N GLN A 285 -35.24 9.68 -15.09
CA GLN A 285 -36.51 9.03 -15.44
C GLN A 285 -37.76 9.89 -15.17
N GLU A 286 -37.67 10.92 -14.33
CA GLU A 286 -38.78 11.87 -14.10
C GLU A 286 -38.87 12.96 -15.18
N PHE A 287 -37.85 13.10 -16.03
CA PHE A 287 -37.80 14.07 -17.13
C PHE A 287 -38.02 13.44 -18.53
N THR A 288 -38.41 12.16 -18.61
CA THR A 288 -38.83 11.47 -19.86
C THR A 288 -40.29 11.07 -19.82
#